data_AF-A0A445MDY2-F1
#
_entry.id   AF-A0A445MDY2-F1
#
_cell.length_a   1.000
_cell.length_b   1.000
_cell.length_c   1.000
_cell.angle_alpha   90.00
_cell.angle_beta   90.00
_cell.angle_gamma   90.00
#
_symmetry.space_group_name_H-M   'P 1'
#
loop_
_entity.id
_entity.type
_entity.pdbx_description
1 polymer ?
#
loop_
_entity_poly.entity_id
_entity_poly.type
_entity_poly.pdbx_seq_one_letter_code
_entity_poly.pdbx_strand_id
1 'polypeptide(L)'
;MTPKTPTGESPYSLAFGTEVILPPEMIFRMLRIKNFTTEASEASLRENLDMLKERKAKAHQKNLHYHRVVAQLYNQRIQPQPIGTGDLVLRRAEVSDPGCT
;
A
#
# COMPACT_ATOMS: atom_id res chain seq x y z
N MET A 1 -29.70 30.10 26.74
CA MET A 1 -29.25 30.45 28.09
C MET A 1 -30.12 29.71 29.08
N THR A 2 -29.54 28.81 29.87
CA THR A 2 -30.26 28.01 30.88
C THR A 2 -30.31 28.80 32.20
N PRO A 3 -31.44 28.81 32.94
CA PRO A 3 -31.62 29.65 34.12
C PRO A 3 -30.69 29.20 35.25
N LYS A 4 -29.95 30.15 35.85
CA LYS A 4 -28.96 29.86 36.86
C LYS A 4 -29.59 29.80 38.25
N THR A 5 -29.41 28.68 38.93
CA THR A 5 -29.49 28.57 40.39
C THR A 5 -28.42 29.46 41.03
N PRO A 6 -28.63 29.96 42.26
CA PRO A 6 -27.79 31.02 42.86
C PRO A 6 -26.32 30.63 43.06
N THR A 7 -25.97 29.34 43.05
CA THR A 7 -24.58 28.85 43.11
C THR A 7 -23.98 28.56 41.73
N GLY A 8 -24.80 28.55 40.67
CA GLY A 8 -24.33 28.46 39.28
C GLY A 8 -23.79 27.11 38.81
N GLU A 9 -23.84 26.06 39.64
CA GLU A 9 -23.27 24.73 39.34
C GLU A 9 -24.34 23.69 38.96
N SER A 10 -23.98 22.77 38.04
CA SER A 10 -24.84 21.70 37.54
C SER A 10 -24.90 20.48 38.50
N PRO A 11 -26.04 19.80 38.69
CA PRO A 11 -26.17 18.63 39.55
C PRO A 11 -25.21 17.45 39.26
N TYR A 12 -24.78 17.25 38.02
CA TYR A 12 -23.77 16.24 37.67
C TYR A 12 -22.38 16.64 38.22
N SER A 13 -22.07 17.94 38.18
CA SER A 13 -20.88 18.52 38.81
C SER A 13 -20.89 18.38 40.33
N LEU A 14 -22.05 18.29 40.96
CA LEU A 14 -22.13 18.11 42.41
C LEU A 14 -21.90 16.65 42.84
N ALA A 15 -22.31 15.67 42.03
CA ALA A 15 -22.15 14.25 42.34
C ALA A 15 -20.77 13.70 41.93
N PHE A 16 -20.23 14.20 40.81
CA PHE A 16 -18.95 13.74 40.24
C PHE A 16 -17.87 14.84 40.22
N GLY A 17 -18.14 16.03 40.78
CA GLY A 17 -17.19 17.13 40.88
C GLY A 17 -16.98 17.97 39.60
N THR A 18 -17.59 17.64 38.45
CA THR A 18 -17.32 18.29 37.14
C THR A 18 -18.53 18.40 36.22
N GLU A 19 -18.64 19.46 35.40
CA GLU A 19 -19.71 19.62 34.40
C GLU A 19 -19.31 18.92 33.09
N VAL A 20 -19.92 17.79 32.72
CA VAL A 20 -19.41 16.98 31.59
C VAL A 20 -20.03 17.36 30.25
N ILE A 21 -19.20 17.97 29.40
CA ILE A 21 -19.40 18.10 27.97
C ILE A 21 -18.71 16.92 27.29
N LEU A 22 -19.43 16.21 26.44
CA LEU A 22 -18.89 15.06 25.71
C LEU A 22 -17.75 15.52 24.77
N PRO A 23 -16.55 14.93 24.84
CA PRO A 23 -15.47 15.30 23.94
C PRO A 23 -15.85 15.10 22.47
N PRO A 24 -15.39 15.97 21.55
CA PRO A 24 -15.65 15.87 20.12
C PRO A 24 -15.30 14.50 19.54
N GLU A 25 -14.26 13.83 20.04
CA GLU A 25 -13.83 12.50 19.60
C GLU A 25 -14.89 11.44 19.93
N MET A 26 -15.54 11.57 21.08
CA MET A 26 -16.61 10.67 21.50
C MET A 26 -17.89 10.96 20.72
N ILE A 27 -18.21 12.24 20.46
CA ILE A 27 -19.30 12.65 19.58
C ILE A 27 -19.09 12.07 18.18
N PHE A 28 -17.91 12.26 17.60
CA PHE A 28 -17.56 11.76 16.27
C PHE A 28 -17.61 10.23 16.21
N ARG A 29 -17.09 9.54 17.23
CA ARG A 29 -17.16 8.08 17.34
C ARG A 29 -18.62 7.59 17.37
N MET A 30 -19.47 8.22 18.18
CA MET A 30 -20.89 7.85 18.26
C MET A 30 -21.62 8.14 16.95
N LEU A 31 -21.36 9.27 16.31
CA LEU A 31 -21.92 9.60 15.00
C LEU A 31 -21.49 8.59 13.94
N ARG A 32 -20.21 8.19 13.93
CA ARG A 32 -19.70 7.15 13.04
C ARG A 32 -20.39 5.82 13.25
N ILE A 33 -20.61 5.41 14.50
CA ILE A 33 -21.33 4.17 14.82
C ILE A 33 -22.80 4.27 14.40
N LYS A 34 -23.46 5.38 14.71
CA LYS A 34 -24.87 5.62 14.37
C LYS A 34 -25.12 5.63 12.87
N ASN A 35 -24.19 6.20 12.11
CA ASN A 35 -24.29 6.32 10.65
C ASN A 35 -23.60 5.15 9.91
N PHE A 36 -23.14 4.12 10.63
CA PHE A 36 -22.47 2.98 10.01
C PHE A 36 -23.49 2.14 9.23
N THR A 37 -23.21 1.94 7.94
CA THR A 37 -23.95 0.99 7.11
C THR A 37 -22.97 -0.02 6.53
N THR A 38 -23.27 -1.30 6.75
CA THR A 38 -22.42 -2.39 6.26
C THR A 38 -22.26 -2.33 4.75
N GLU A 39 -23.34 -2.03 4.03
CA GLU A 39 -23.34 -1.91 2.56
C GLU A 39 -22.39 -0.82 2.04
N ALA A 40 -22.39 0.38 2.64
CA ALA A 40 -21.48 1.45 2.23
C ALA A 40 -20.01 1.12 2.56
N SER A 41 -19.77 0.44 3.69
CA SER A 41 -18.44 -0.03 4.06
C SER A 41 -17.93 -1.09 3.08
N GLU A 42 -18.78 -2.04 2.69
CA GLU A 42 -18.44 -3.07 1.71
C GLU A 42 -18.22 -2.48 0.31
N ALA A 43 -19.06 -1.55 -0.12
CA ALA A 43 -18.90 -0.85 -1.40
C ALA A 43 -17.57 -0.09 -1.45
N SER A 44 -17.25 0.67 -0.40
CA SER A 44 -15.97 1.39 -0.27
C SER A 44 -14.79 0.42 -0.26
N LEU A 45 -14.91 -0.74 0.40
CA LEU A 45 -13.87 -1.75 0.41
C LEU A 45 -13.64 -2.34 -1.01
N ARG A 46 -14.72 -2.64 -1.74
CA ARG A 46 -14.64 -3.14 -3.12
C ARG A 46 -13.94 -2.14 -4.03
N GLU A 47 -14.34 -0.88 -3.99
CA GLU A 47 -13.72 0.20 -4.77
C GLU A 47 -12.21 0.32 -4.47
N ASN A 48 -11.83 0.29 -3.19
CA ASN A 48 -10.43 0.31 -2.79
C ASN A 48 -9.63 -0.88 -3.35
N LEU A 49 -10.23 -2.08 -3.33
CA LEU A 49 -9.59 -3.27 -3.89
C LEU A 49 -9.46 -3.18 -5.41
N ASP A 50 -10.45 -2.66 -6.11
CA ASP A 50 -10.42 -2.52 -7.56
C ASP A 50 -9.40 -1.47 -8.00
N MET A 51 -9.35 -0.31 -7.33
CA MET A 51 -8.27 0.67 -7.55
C MET A 51 -6.88 0.06 -7.34
N LEU A 52 -6.71 -0.79 -6.31
CA LEU A 52 -5.44 -1.47 -6.07
C LEU A 52 -5.09 -2.43 -7.19
N LYS A 53 -6.06 -3.22 -7.68
CA LYS A 53 -5.87 -4.13 -8.81
C LYS A 53 -5.49 -3.37 -10.07
N GLU A 54 -6.18 -2.28 -10.39
CA GLU A 54 -5.87 -1.43 -11.55
C GLU A 54 -4.46 -0.87 -11.49
N ARG A 55 -4.06 -0.35 -10.32
CA ARG A 55 -2.68 0.16 -10.11
C ARG A 55 -1.64 -0.94 -10.32
N LYS A 56 -1.89 -2.14 -9.78
CA LYS A 56 -1.01 -3.31 -9.97
C LYS A 56 -0.94 -3.73 -11.43
N ALA A 57 -2.07 -3.81 -12.13
CA ALA A 57 -2.12 -4.17 -13.54
C ALA A 57 -1.34 -3.15 -14.41
N LYS A 58 -1.54 -1.86 -14.16
CA LYS A 58 -0.80 -0.78 -14.84
C LYS A 58 0.71 -0.85 -14.58
N ALA A 59 1.11 -1.10 -13.33
CA ALA A 59 2.52 -1.28 -12.99
C ALA A 59 3.12 -2.51 -13.67
N HIS A 60 2.39 -3.63 -13.68
CA HIS A 60 2.80 -4.86 -14.34
C HIS A 60 2.99 -4.66 -15.85
N GLN A 61 2.04 -3.98 -16.52
CA GLN A 61 2.15 -3.67 -17.94
C GLN A 61 3.39 -2.81 -18.25
N LYS A 62 3.68 -1.80 -17.41
CA LYS A 62 4.89 -0.99 -17.54
C LYS A 62 6.17 -1.81 -17.36
N ASN A 63 6.21 -2.71 -16.38
CA ASN A 63 7.35 -3.59 -16.16
C ASN A 63 7.57 -4.54 -17.34
N LEU A 64 6.52 -5.17 -17.86
CA LEU A 64 6.62 -6.01 -19.05
C LEU A 64 7.17 -5.23 -20.25
N HIS A 65 6.67 -4.02 -20.47
CA HIS A 65 7.19 -3.15 -21.53
C HIS A 65 8.67 -2.82 -21.30
N TYR A 66 9.04 -2.40 -20.09
CA TYR A 66 10.42 -2.09 -19.73
C TYR A 66 11.35 -3.28 -19.98
N HIS A 67 11.03 -4.46 -19.46
CA HIS A 67 11.85 -5.65 -19.65
C HIS A 67 11.95 -6.06 -21.12
N ARG A 68 10.87 -5.91 -21.90
CA ARG A 68 10.90 -6.19 -23.34
C ARG A 68 11.86 -5.26 -24.07
N VAL A 69 11.81 -3.95 -23.79
CA VAL A 69 12.71 -2.97 -24.41
C VAL A 69 14.16 -3.22 -23.99
N VAL A 70 14.41 -3.50 -22.71
CA VAL A 70 15.76 -3.83 -22.21
C VAL A 70 16.31 -5.09 -22.89
N ALA A 71 15.51 -6.14 -23.00
CA ALA A 71 15.89 -7.37 -23.69
C ALA A 71 16.18 -7.13 -25.18
N GLN A 72 15.37 -6.31 -25.85
CA GLN A 72 15.60 -5.93 -27.25
C GLN A 72 16.93 -5.18 -27.42
N LEU A 73 17.19 -4.18 -26.57
CA LEU A 73 18.45 -3.42 -26.63
C LEU A 73 19.67 -4.30 -26.35
N TYR A 74 19.57 -5.22 -25.39
CA TYR A 74 20.63 -6.19 -25.10
C TYR A 74 20.87 -7.11 -26.29
N ASN A 75 19.82 -7.72 -26.84
CA ASN A 75 19.90 -8.64 -27.98
C ASN A 75 20.33 -7.96 -29.29
N GLN A 76 20.09 -6.64 -29.44
CA GLN A 76 20.61 -5.88 -30.57
C GLN A 76 22.13 -5.67 -30.47
N ARG A 77 22.65 -5.47 -29.25
CA ARG A 77 24.08 -5.24 -29.02
C ARG A 77 24.89 -6.54 -29.01
N ILE A 78 24.27 -7.63 -28.60
CA ILE A 78 24.92 -8.93 -28.46
C ILE A 78 24.34 -9.86 -29.50
N GLN A 79 25.13 -10.17 -30.53
CA GLN A 79 24.76 -11.21 -31.47
C GLN A 79 24.81 -12.56 -30.73
N PRO A 80 23.68 -13.30 -30.64
CA PRO A 80 23.71 -14.63 -30.07
C PRO A 80 24.56 -15.52 -30.98
N GLN A 81 25.69 -15.99 -30.47
CA GLN A 81 26.57 -16.93 -31.17
C GLN A 81 26.24 -18.35 -30.69
N PRO A 82 25.49 -19.15 -31.46
CA PRO A 82 25.26 -20.54 -31.11
C PRO A 82 26.60 -21.30 -31.15
N ILE A 83 26.86 -22.11 -30.12
CA ILE A 83 28.05 -22.95 -30.01
C ILE A 83 27.61 -24.41 -30.22
N GLY A 84 28.14 -25.05 -31.24
CA GLY A 84 27.90 -26.45 -31.57
C GLY A 84 28.96 -27.40 -31.00
N THR A 85 28.67 -28.70 -31.04
CA THR A 85 29.64 -29.73 -30.70
C THR A 85 30.80 -29.70 -31.71
N GLY A 86 32.03 -29.48 -31.22
CA GLY A 86 33.23 -29.36 -32.06
C GLY A 86 33.75 -27.93 -32.25
N ASP A 87 33.01 -26.92 -31.81
CA ASP A 87 33.46 -25.53 -31.89
C ASP A 87 34.54 -25.22 -30.83
N LEU A 88 35.66 -24.65 -31.28
CA LEU A 88 36.71 -24.13 -30.40
C LEU A 88 36.35 -22.70 -29.97
N VAL A 89 36.05 -22.51 -28.69
CA VAL A 89 35.73 -21.21 -28.09
C VAL A 89 36.71 -20.85 -26.98
N LEU A 90 37.09 -19.57 -26.91
CA LEU A 90 37.91 -19.03 -25.83
C LEU A 90 37.11 -19.02 -24.52
N ARG A 91 37.62 -19.74 -23.52
CA ARG A 91 37.02 -19.80 -22.18
C ARG A 91 37.71 -18.79 -21.27
N ARG A 92 36.96 -18.09 -20.42
CA ARG A 92 37.52 -17.15 -19.45
C ARG A 92 38.47 -17.90 -18.50
N ALA A 93 39.66 -17.34 -18.24
CA ALA A 93 40.71 -17.97 -17.44
C ALA A 93 40.23 -18.36 -16.03
N GLU A 94 39.43 -17.50 -15.40
CA GLU A 94 38.78 -17.71 -14.09
C GLU A 94 37.95 -19.00 -14.00
N VAL A 95 37.42 -19.48 -15.14
CA VAL A 95 36.53 -20.66 -15.22
C VAL A 95 37.31 -21.90 -15.69
N SER A 96 38.51 -21.71 -16.22
CA SER A 96 39.34 -22.76 -16.79
C SER A 96 40.32 -23.38 -15.78
N ASP A 97 40.67 -22.66 -14.71
CA ASP A 97 41.62 -23.14 -13.70
C ASP A 97 40.93 -23.35 -12.34
N PRO A 98 40.51 -24.58 -12.01
CA PRO A 98 39.93 -24.90 -10.70
C PRO A 98 40.98 -24.98 -9.57
N GLY A 99 42.26 -24.67 -9.84
CA GLY A 99 43.37 -24.85 -8.89
C GLY A 99 43.95 -23.58 -8.29
N CYS A 100 43.48 -22.39 -8.66
CA CYS A 100 44.06 -21.13 -8.19
C CYS A 100 43.02 -20.25 -7.47
N THR A 101 42.65 -20.67 -6.25
CA THR A 101 42.06 -19.80 -5.21
C THR A 101 42.81 -20.01 -3.92
#